data_AF-A0A941DPY9-F1
#
_entry.id   AF-A0A941DPY9-F1
#
_cell.length_a   1.000
_cell.length_b   1.000
_cell.length_c   1.000
_cell.angle_alpha   90.00
_cell.angle_beta   90.00
_cell.angle_gamma   90.00
#
_symmetry.space_group_name_H-M   'P 1'
#
loop_
_entity.id
_entity.type
_entity.pdbx_description
1 polymer ?
#
loop_
_entity_poly.entity_id
_entity_poly.type
_entity_poly.pdbx_seq_one_letter_code
_entity_poly.pdbx_strand_id
1 'polypeptide(L)'
;MKSSEVQTRSQTLSAALAAAVSGSLLICTVPVHAQSLFGKLVEQAVQKVAQPSNSGGLQQNTLSASDKKQLEEDKADGLLDQKKVQTDKRGISGVYFANVPMGGVSLNQAGAFAVGKFLVEYDDATGVATIWTRHSYEANDPAKLVPKAQFSRTSTYKDRNLRALQNTTHFLLREGNPASRQHFLYGQMIYKTDLQGNAVPDKLVPTGLETLLELEPGILYVGPPPFAGDKTSPDGHNLLRQGTVLPMLVKAGKEEAAKAWTAERIVSQYRMANAAFDTALENTAATADPNLALREPAAELATRAEMEAAKQQWNILIKTQAVGGTQSTRTFRLVYTYPATAFETQHKKQWVNNTYADTIVSRSRVYVAVFQDQDSKYWTNRFYLVEKAPPGVYFGERWAGQYEYALPASALPVAIEKAAALKYQSAAKTR
;
A
#
# COMPACT_ATOMS: atom_id res chain seq x y z
N MET A 1 -58.60 -19.55 3.88
CA MET A 1 -58.09 -19.68 2.50
C MET A 1 -56.90 -20.64 2.55
N LYS A 2 -57.05 -21.80 1.90
CA LYS A 2 -56.13 -22.97 1.88
C LYS A 2 -54.89 -22.64 1.01
N SER A 3 -53.65 -22.90 1.43
CA SER A 3 -52.84 -24.13 1.20
C SER A 3 -52.95 -24.60 -0.25
N SER A 4 -51.92 -24.86 -1.06
CA SER A 4 -50.47 -25.13 -0.90
C SER A 4 -49.92 -25.36 -2.32
N GLU A 5 -48.69 -24.96 -2.63
CA GLU A 5 -47.99 -25.44 -3.84
C GLU A 5 -46.68 -26.12 -3.45
N VAL A 6 -46.58 -27.39 -3.83
CA VAL A 6 -45.43 -28.29 -3.74
C VAL A 6 -45.12 -28.73 -5.17
N GLN A 7 -43.92 -28.35 -5.63
CA GLN A 7 -42.90 -29.21 -6.24
C GLN A 7 -43.31 -30.18 -7.36
N THR A 8 -42.67 -30.10 -8.54
CA THR A 8 -42.12 -31.28 -9.24
C THR A 8 -41.11 -30.93 -10.35
N ARG A 9 -40.08 -31.79 -10.45
CA ARG A 9 -38.96 -31.82 -11.41
C ARG A 9 -39.35 -32.45 -12.76
N SER A 10 -38.61 -32.14 -13.82
CA SER A 10 -38.21 -33.05 -14.93
C SER A 10 -37.15 -32.33 -15.79
N GLN A 11 -35.89 -32.80 -15.98
CA GLN A 11 -35.39 -33.71 -17.04
C GLN A 11 -35.96 -33.36 -18.45
N THR A 12 -35.20 -33.14 -19.53
CA THR A 12 -34.18 -34.00 -20.20
C THR A 12 -33.41 -33.25 -21.32
N LEU A 13 -32.30 -33.84 -21.78
CA LEU A 13 -31.47 -33.48 -22.96
C LEU A 13 -32.21 -33.53 -24.31
N SER A 14 -31.76 -32.72 -25.31
CA SER A 14 -31.21 -33.19 -26.61
C SER A 14 -30.85 -32.09 -27.62
N ALA A 15 -29.58 -32.12 -28.04
CA ALA A 15 -29.02 -32.08 -29.40
C ALA A 15 -29.34 -31.00 -30.47
N ALA A 16 -28.22 -30.56 -31.07
CA ALA A 16 -27.94 -30.34 -32.50
C ALA A 16 -28.19 -28.94 -33.12
N LEU A 17 -27.09 -28.28 -33.53
CA LEU A 17 -26.84 -28.05 -34.96
C LEU A 17 -25.36 -27.79 -35.23
N ALA A 18 -24.76 -28.61 -36.09
CA ALA A 18 -23.49 -28.36 -36.74
C ALA A 18 -23.74 -27.70 -38.09
N ALA A 19 -22.95 -26.68 -38.43
CA ALA A 19 -22.73 -26.25 -39.80
C ALA A 19 -21.29 -25.74 -39.93
N ALA A 20 -20.48 -26.51 -40.64
CA ALA A 20 -19.13 -26.17 -41.04
C ALA A 20 -19.15 -25.10 -42.13
N VAL A 21 -18.25 -24.12 -42.05
CA VAL A 21 -17.71 -23.45 -43.23
C VAL A 21 -16.20 -23.35 -43.08
N SER A 22 -15.53 -24.20 -43.85
CA SER A 22 -14.11 -24.17 -44.16
C SER A 22 -13.75 -22.83 -44.80
N GLY A 23 -12.70 -22.17 -44.31
CA GLY A 23 -12.20 -20.91 -44.86
C GLY A 23 -10.73 -20.70 -44.53
N SER A 24 -9.88 -21.25 -45.39
CA SER A 24 -8.51 -20.84 -45.70
C SER A 24 -7.63 -20.32 -44.56
N LEU A 25 -6.79 -21.22 -44.05
CA LEU A 25 -5.47 -20.92 -43.48
C LEU A 25 -4.62 -20.14 -44.50
N LEU A 26 -4.73 -18.82 -44.50
CA LEU A 26 -3.63 -17.95 -44.91
C LEU A 26 -2.74 -17.75 -43.70
N ILE A 27 -1.79 -18.66 -43.55
CA ILE A 27 -0.60 -18.45 -42.73
C ILE A 27 0.15 -17.30 -43.40
N CYS A 28 -0.12 -16.06 -42.97
CA CYS A 28 0.88 -15.03 -43.11
C CYS A 28 2.03 -15.43 -42.19
N THR A 29 3.02 -16.10 -42.77
CA THR A 29 4.35 -16.23 -42.18
C THR A 29 4.93 -14.82 -42.09
N VAL A 30 4.58 -14.10 -41.02
CA VAL A 30 5.36 -12.95 -40.58
C VAL A 30 6.75 -13.48 -40.24
N PRO A 31 7.83 -12.91 -40.79
CA PRO A 31 9.16 -13.36 -40.47
C PRO A 31 9.41 -13.12 -38.98
N VAL A 32 9.44 -14.23 -38.23
CA VAL A 32 9.91 -14.30 -36.84
C VAL A 32 11.40 -13.96 -36.86
N HIS A 33 11.72 -12.68 -36.76
CA HIS A 33 13.08 -12.20 -36.54
C HIS A 33 13.08 -11.14 -35.44
N ALA A 34 12.98 -11.59 -34.18
CA ALA A 34 13.39 -10.82 -33.02
C ALA A 34 13.66 -11.75 -31.83
N GLN A 35 14.54 -12.75 -32.01
CA GLN A 35 14.99 -13.60 -30.89
C GLN A 35 16.07 -12.88 -30.08
N SER A 36 15.61 -12.16 -29.07
CA SER A 36 16.40 -11.38 -28.10
C SER A 36 16.16 -11.93 -26.69
N LEU A 37 17.05 -11.66 -25.72
CA LEU A 37 16.82 -12.01 -24.30
C LEU A 37 15.48 -11.47 -23.81
N PHE A 38 15.10 -10.26 -24.24
CA PHE A 38 13.81 -9.64 -23.96
C PHE A 38 12.68 -10.25 -24.78
N GLY A 39 12.93 -10.61 -26.05
CA GLY A 39 11.99 -11.40 -26.86
C GLY A 39 11.64 -12.74 -26.20
N LYS A 40 12.65 -13.49 -25.72
CA LYS A 40 12.46 -14.77 -25.01
C LYS A 40 11.85 -14.58 -23.62
N LEU A 41 12.20 -13.52 -22.89
CA LEU A 41 11.61 -13.18 -21.59
C LEU A 41 10.12 -12.80 -21.74
N VAL A 42 9.75 -12.03 -22.76
CA VAL A 42 8.37 -11.63 -23.08
C VAL A 42 7.57 -12.80 -23.67
N GLU A 43 8.13 -13.58 -24.59
CA GLU A 43 7.50 -14.81 -25.11
C GLU A 43 7.24 -15.83 -23.98
N GLN A 44 8.18 -15.99 -23.04
CA GLN A 44 7.97 -16.85 -21.87
C GLN A 44 6.94 -16.28 -20.87
N ALA A 45 6.75 -14.96 -20.79
CA ALA A 45 5.69 -14.36 -19.97
C ALA A 45 4.29 -14.59 -20.57
N VAL A 46 4.17 -14.45 -21.90
CA VAL A 46 2.92 -14.71 -22.63
C VAL A 46 2.59 -16.21 -22.65
N GLN A 47 3.59 -17.10 -22.80
CA GLN A 47 3.37 -18.55 -22.84
C GLN A 47 3.18 -19.20 -21.45
N LYS A 48 3.67 -18.62 -20.35
CA LYS A 48 3.48 -19.17 -18.98
C LYS A 48 2.13 -18.89 -18.35
N VAL A 49 1.31 -18.01 -18.92
CA VAL A 49 -0.12 -17.95 -18.58
C VAL A 49 -0.87 -19.16 -19.17
N ALA A 50 -0.28 -19.88 -20.14
CA ALA A 50 -0.94 -20.95 -20.86
C ALA A 50 -0.48 -22.38 -20.54
N GLN A 51 0.77 -22.68 -20.18
CA GLN A 51 1.19 -24.08 -19.88
C GLN A 51 2.38 -24.22 -18.90
N PRO A 52 2.43 -25.31 -18.10
CA PRO A 52 3.58 -25.69 -17.29
C PRO A 52 4.60 -26.47 -18.14
N SER A 53 5.87 -26.06 -18.18
CA SER A 53 6.92 -26.85 -18.82
C SER A 53 8.20 -26.96 -17.99
N ASN A 54 8.70 -28.19 -17.98
CA ASN A 54 9.86 -28.78 -17.31
C ASN A 54 11.23 -28.26 -17.83
N SER A 55 12.29 -28.62 -17.08
CA SER A 55 13.74 -28.43 -17.31
C SER A 55 14.30 -27.05 -16.90
N GLY A 56 15.45 -26.90 -16.24
CA GLY A 56 16.57 -27.80 -15.99
C GLY A 56 17.90 -27.14 -16.42
N GLY A 57 18.63 -26.54 -15.48
CA GLY A 57 20.01 -26.08 -15.68
C GLY A 57 20.21 -24.55 -15.69
N LEU A 58 21.19 -24.09 -14.91
CA LEU A 58 21.68 -22.70 -14.85
C LEU A 58 22.20 -22.26 -16.23
N GLN A 59 21.36 -21.62 -17.03
CA GLN A 59 21.85 -20.76 -18.12
C GLN A 59 21.85 -19.31 -17.61
N GLN A 60 23.04 -18.85 -17.22
CA GLN A 60 23.36 -17.42 -17.21
C GLN A 60 23.18 -16.93 -18.65
N ASN A 61 21.98 -16.44 -18.96
CA ASN A 61 21.69 -15.87 -20.27
C ASN A 61 22.44 -14.55 -20.40
N THR A 62 23.62 -14.61 -21.00
CA THR A 62 24.36 -13.46 -21.49
C THR A 62 23.50 -12.76 -22.56
N LEU A 63 23.36 -11.43 -22.46
CA LEU A 63 22.64 -10.62 -23.46
C LEU A 63 23.09 -10.98 -24.88
N SER A 64 22.12 -11.09 -25.81
CA SER A 64 22.43 -11.28 -27.23
C SER A 64 23.23 -10.08 -27.77
N ALA A 65 24.00 -10.28 -28.84
CA ALA A 65 24.78 -9.20 -29.46
C ALA A 65 23.88 -8.05 -29.95
N SER A 66 22.68 -8.35 -30.46
CA SER A 66 21.70 -7.35 -30.86
C SER A 66 21.14 -6.57 -29.68
N ASP A 67 20.84 -7.21 -28.55
CA ASP A 67 20.36 -6.52 -27.35
C ASP A 67 21.42 -5.60 -26.75
N LYS A 68 22.68 -6.07 -26.71
CA LYS A 68 23.80 -5.22 -26.28
C LYS A 68 23.91 -3.99 -27.16
N LYS A 69 23.84 -4.17 -28.48
CA LYS A 69 23.88 -3.06 -29.43
C LYS A 69 22.73 -2.08 -29.20
N GLN A 70 21.49 -2.57 -29.07
CA GLN A 70 20.32 -1.73 -28.84
C GLN A 70 20.41 -0.97 -27.51
N LEU A 71 20.92 -1.60 -26.45
CA LEU A 71 21.09 -0.98 -25.14
C LEU A 71 22.15 0.12 -25.17
N GLU A 72 23.26 -0.07 -25.87
CA GLU A 72 24.27 0.97 -26.06
C GLU A 72 23.78 2.10 -26.97
N GLU A 73 23.00 1.79 -28.02
CA GLU A 73 22.32 2.79 -28.85
C GLU A 73 21.33 3.64 -28.02
N ASP A 74 20.54 3.01 -27.15
CA ASP A 74 19.60 3.71 -26.26
C ASP A 74 20.32 4.59 -25.22
N LYS A 75 21.45 4.13 -24.69
CA LYS A 75 22.31 4.96 -23.81
C LYS A 75 22.94 6.15 -24.53
N ALA A 76 23.27 6.00 -25.82
CA ALA A 76 23.86 7.08 -26.62
C ALA A 76 22.81 8.05 -27.17
N ASP A 77 21.53 7.67 -27.20
CA ASP A 77 20.42 8.47 -27.72
C ASP A 77 20.25 9.78 -26.94
N GLY A 78 20.23 10.92 -27.66
CA GLY A 78 20.16 12.25 -27.07
C GLY A 78 18.76 12.77 -26.76
N LEU A 79 17.69 12.02 -27.07
CA LEU A 79 16.31 12.51 -26.94
C LEU A 79 15.98 12.90 -25.50
N LEU A 80 16.36 12.07 -24.54
CA LEU A 80 16.09 12.32 -23.11
C LEU A 80 16.96 13.45 -22.55
N ASP A 81 18.19 13.62 -23.06
CA ASP A 81 19.10 14.69 -22.64
C ASP A 81 18.60 16.08 -23.08
N GLN A 82 17.81 16.14 -24.15
CA GLN A 82 17.19 17.37 -24.66
C GLN A 82 15.89 17.74 -23.91
N LYS A 83 15.36 16.85 -23.06
CA LYS A 83 14.14 17.16 -22.29
C LYS A 83 14.48 18.10 -21.15
N LYS A 84 13.60 19.07 -20.94
CA LYS A 84 13.67 19.94 -19.77
C LYS A 84 13.38 19.11 -18.52
N VAL A 85 14.42 18.82 -17.74
CA VAL A 85 14.29 18.14 -16.46
C VAL A 85 13.60 19.07 -15.46
N GLN A 86 12.51 18.60 -14.86
CA GLN A 86 11.86 19.31 -13.76
C GLN A 86 12.84 19.43 -12.57
N THR A 87 12.98 20.64 -12.02
CA THR A 87 13.76 20.82 -10.79
C THR A 87 12.92 20.39 -9.60
N ASP A 88 13.47 19.53 -8.75
CA ASP A 88 12.90 19.15 -7.47
C ASP A 88 13.88 19.45 -6.33
N LYS A 89 13.34 19.65 -5.13
CA LYS A 89 14.12 20.05 -3.94
C LYS A 89 15.18 19.03 -3.53
N ARG A 90 14.99 17.75 -3.88
CA ARG A 90 15.86 16.64 -3.48
C ARG A 90 16.90 16.29 -4.54
N GLY A 91 16.76 16.79 -5.77
CA GLY A 91 17.61 16.42 -6.91
C GLY A 91 17.37 15.00 -7.42
N ILE A 92 16.17 14.44 -7.19
CA ILE A 92 15.74 13.12 -7.68
C ILE A 92 15.55 13.13 -9.20
N SER A 93 15.12 14.27 -9.76
CA SER A 93 14.89 14.38 -11.19
C SER A 93 16.21 14.40 -11.95
N GLY A 94 16.19 13.85 -13.16
CA GLY A 94 17.34 13.83 -14.05
C GLY A 94 17.38 12.62 -14.97
N VAL A 95 18.43 12.57 -15.78
CA VAL A 95 18.74 11.42 -16.64
C VAL A 95 19.55 10.41 -15.83
N TYR A 96 19.13 9.16 -15.90
CA TYR A 96 19.74 8.01 -15.24
C TYR A 96 20.00 6.89 -16.23
N PHE A 97 20.95 6.03 -15.88
CA PHE A 97 21.35 4.86 -16.65
C PHE A 97 21.13 3.61 -15.81
N ALA A 98 20.58 2.56 -16.40
CA ALA A 98 20.42 1.30 -15.68
C ALA A 98 21.76 0.58 -15.49
N ASN A 99 22.01 0.11 -14.27
CA ASN A 99 23.18 -0.71 -13.94
C ASN A 99 23.07 -2.15 -14.46
N VAL A 100 21.84 -2.61 -14.72
CA VAL A 100 21.51 -3.94 -15.23
C VAL A 100 20.68 -3.80 -16.49
N PRO A 101 20.66 -4.82 -17.36
CA PRO A 101 19.84 -4.77 -18.56
C PRO A 101 18.35 -4.68 -18.20
N MET A 102 17.66 -3.67 -18.75
CA MET A 102 16.23 -3.46 -18.59
C MET A 102 15.54 -3.45 -19.95
N GLY A 103 14.24 -3.75 -19.93
CA GLY A 103 13.39 -3.85 -21.11
C GLY A 103 12.16 -2.99 -20.97
N GLY A 104 11.75 -2.38 -22.09
CA GLY A 104 10.50 -1.67 -22.26
C GLY A 104 9.56 -2.50 -23.13
N VAL A 105 8.40 -2.89 -22.62
CA VAL A 105 7.33 -3.53 -23.40
C VAL A 105 6.36 -2.47 -23.88
N SER A 106 6.09 -2.47 -25.17
CA SER A 106 5.12 -1.56 -25.80
C SER A 106 3.71 -1.68 -25.20
N LEU A 107 2.89 -0.65 -25.37
CA LEU A 107 1.54 -0.54 -24.82
C LEU A 107 0.65 -1.72 -25.23
N ASN A 108 0.72 -2.14 -26.49
CA ASN A 108 -0.03 -3.29 -27.01
C ASN A 108 0.76 -4.61 -26.94
N GLN A 109 1.95 -4.60 -26.33
CA GLN A 109 2.84 -5.76 -26.20
C GLN A 109 3.34 -6.35 -27.54
N ALA A 110 3.23 -5.62 -28.65
CA ALA A 110 3.71 -6.07 -29.96
C ALA A 110 5.23 -5.95 -30.11
N GLY A 111 5.86 -5.02 -29.39
CA GLY A 111 7.30 -4.79 -29.36
C GLY A 111 7.89 -4.83 -27.95
N ALA A 112 9.14 -5.28 -27.86
CA ALA A 112 9.99 -5.22 -26.67
C ALA A 112 11.33 -4.57 -27.05
N PHE A 113 11.80 -3.66 -26.21
CA PHE A 113 13.00 -2.86 -26.46
C PHE A 113 13.99 -3.00 -25.32
N ALA A 114 15.28 -3.16 -25.60
CA ALA A 114 16.30 -2.98 -24.59
C ALA A 114 16.41 -1.48 -24.23
N VAL A 115 16.31 -1.16 -22.93
CA VAL A 115 16.32 0.21 -22.42
C VAL A 115 17.46 0.34 -21.42
N GLY A 116 18.34 1.31 -21.68
CA GLY A 116 19.50 1.62 -20.86
C GLY A 116 19.47 3.01 -20.26
N LYS A 117 18.71 3.96 -20.83
CA LYS A 117 18.59 5.35 -20.36
C LYS A 117 17.15 5.69 -19.95
N PHE A 118 17.02 6.43 -18.86
CA PHE A 118 15.76 6.80 -18.25
C PHE A 118 15.77 8.29 -17.89
N LEU A 119 14.64 8.95 -18.08
CA LEU A 119 14.37 10.26 -17.49
C LEU A 119 13.46 10.04 -16.27
N VAL A 120 13.94 10.45 -15.11
CA VAL A 120 13.18 10.44 -13.85
C VAL A 120 12.74 11.87 -13.57
N GLU A 121 11.45 12.07 -13.30
CA GLU A 121 10.87 13.35 -12.89
C GLU A 121 10.14 13.16 -11.57
N TYR A 122 10.53 13.92 -10.54
CA TYR A 122 9.84 13.93 -9.26
C TYR A 122 9.10 15.25 -9.07
N ASP A 123 7.83 15.15 -8.70
CA ASP A 123 6.98 16.30 -8.42
C ASP A 123 6.79 16.47 -6.90
N ASP A 124 7.46 17.47 -6.34
CA ASP A 124 7.37 17.86 -4.93
C ASP A 124 5.94 18.20 -4.47
N ALA A 125 5.07 18.62 -5.40
CA ALA A 125 3.70 19.03 -5.10
C ALA A 125 2.73 17.84 -5.02
N THR A 126 2.99 16.77 -5.77
CA THR A 126 2.13 15.58 -5.77
C THR A 126 2.76 14.38 -5.08
N GLY A 127 4.07 14.39 -4.82
CA GLY A 127 4.81 13.28 -4.26
C GLY A 127 4.93 12.08 -5.22
N VAL A 128 4.79 12.32 -6.52
CA VAL A 128 4.83 11.30 -7.56
C VAL A 128 6.15 11.39 -8.31
N ALA A 129 6.81 10.25 -8.51
CA ALA A 129 7.92 10.13 -9.44
C ALA A 129 7.46 9.43 -10.72
N THR A 130 7.86 9.96 -11.88
CA THR A 130 7.57 9.39 -13.19
C THR A 130 8.87 8.98 -13.86
N ILE A 131 8.90 7.77 -14.42
CA ILE A 131 10.04 7.26 -15.20
C ILE A 131 9.62 7.15 -16.66
N TRP A 132 10.42 7.78 -17.52
CA TRP A 132 10.26 7.80 -18.96
C TRP A 132 11.45 7.09 -19.62
N THR A 133 11.17 6.48 -20.76
CA THR A 133 12.19 6.04 -21.73
C THR A 133 12.06 6.87 -22.99
N ARG A 134 13.00 6.78 -23.93
CA ARG A 134 12.81 7.43 -25.24
C ARG A 134 11.54 6.93 -25.96
N HIS A 135 11.22 5.64 -25.78
CA HIS A 135 10.03 4.98 -26.32
C HIS A 135 8.72 5.49 -25.70
N SER A 136 8.77 6.17 -24.56
CA SER A 136 7.60 6.82 -23.97
C SER A 136 7.11 8.04 -24.76
N TYR A 137 7.89 8.51 -25.74
CA TYR A 137 7.53 9.62 -26.63
C TYR A 137 7.04 9.16 -28.02
N GLU A 138 6.93 7.85 -28.27
CA GLU A 138 6.42 7.26 -29.52
C GLU A 138 4.88 7.24 -29.54
N ALA A 139 4.23 8.34 -29.12
CA ALA A 139 2.80 8.39 -28.82
C ALA A 139 1.87 8.02 -30.01
N ASN A 140 2.39 8.12 -31.24
CA ASN A 140 1.64 7.83 -32.47
C ASN A 140 1.73 6.37 -32.90
N ASP A 141 2.56 5.55 -32.25
CA ASP A 141 2.77 4.14 -32.59
C ASP A 141 2.65 3.26 -31.33
N PRO A 142 1.46 2.69 -31.06
CA PRO A 142 1.24 1.84 -29.89
C PRO A 142 2.16 0.61 -29.80
N ALA A 143 2.72 0.15 -30.93
CA ALA A 143 3.67 -0.96 -30.98
C ALA A 143 5.10 -0.54 -30.56
N LYS A 144 5.38 0.77 -30.51
CA LYS A 144 6.64 1.33 -30.03
C LYS A 144 6.51 2.11 -28.73
N LEU A 145 5.31 2.57 -28.40
CA LEU A 145 5.04 3.33 -27.19
C LEU A 145 5.23 2.47 -25.95
N VAL A 146 6.26 2.75 -25.14
CA VAL A 146 6.40 2.18 -23.80
C VAL A 146 5.74 3.15 -22.81
N PRO A 147 4.61 2.79 -22.16
CA PRO A 147 3.94 3.67 -21.21
C PRO A 147 4.89 4.14 -20.11
N LYS A 148 4.66 5.32 -19.54
CA LYS A 148 5.46 5.83 -18.41
C LYS A 148 5.16 5.07 -17.12
N ALA A 149 6.20 4.79 -16.33
CA ALA A 149 6.03 4.24 -14.98
C ALA A 149 5.81 5.38 -13.99
N GLN A 150 4.93 5.18 -13.02
CA GLN A 150 4.69 6.15 -11.96
C GLN A 150 4.80 5.47 -10.60
N PHE A 151 5.46 6.15 -9.67
CA PHE A 151 5.66 5.68 -8.31
C PHE A 151 5.08 6.71 -7.34
N SER A 152 4.36 6.23 -6.33
CA SER A 152 3.81 7.05 -5.26
C SER A 152 3.90 6.34 -3.90
N ARG A 153 3.40 7.01 -2.87
CA ARG A 153 3.29 6.49 -1.51
C ARG A 153 1.85 6.68 -1.03
N THR A 154 0.98 5.76 -1.43
CA THR A 154 -0.42 5.53 -0.96
C THR A 154 -1.43 6.68 -1.12
N SER A 155 -2.62 6.33 -1.63
CA SER A 155 -3.73 7.27 -1.90
C SER A 155 -4.55 7.67 -0.68
N THR A 156 -4.61 6.81 0.35
CA THR A 156 -5.34 7.08 1.59
C THR A 156 -4.60 8.13 2.42
N TYR A 157 -5.16 9.33 2.56
CA TYR A 157 -4.56 10.50 3.24
C TYR A 157 -3.37 11.13 2.48
N LYS A 158 -3.54 11.36 1.17
CA LYS A 158 -2.55 11.98 0.27
C LYS A 158 -1.80 13.17 0.88
N ASP A 159 -2.50 14.12 1.50
CA ASP A 159 -1.86 15.33 2.07
C ASP A 159 -0.97 15.04 3.28
N ARG A 160 -1.33 14.04 4.11
CA ARG A 160 -0.54 13.62 5.26
C ARG A 160 0.71 12.86 4.79
N ASN A 161 0.56 11.99 3.80
CA ASN A 161 1.67 11.25 3.21
C ASN A 161 2.65 12.18 2.49
N LEU A 162 2.13 13.17 1.75
CA LEU A 162 2.95 14.17 1.08
C LEU A 162 3.75 14.99 2.08
N ARG A 163 3.11 15.49 3.15
CA ARG A 163 3.79 16.23 4.22
C ARG A 163 4.85 15.38 4.92
N ALA A 164 4.55 14.11 5.20
CA ALA A 164 5.52 13.19 5.77
C ALA A 164 6.72 13.02 4.82
N LEU A 165 6.48 12.78 3.52
CA LEU A 165 7.52 12.66 2.51
C LEU A 165 8.35 13.95 2.37
N GLN A 166 7.75 15.13 2.53
CA GLN A 166 8.47 16.41 2.50
C GLN A 166 9.35 16.63 3.74
N ASN A 167 8.99 16.03 4.88
CA ASN A 167 9.68 16.19 6.16
C ASN A 167 10.73 15.11 6.45
N THR A 168 10.88 14.08 5.60
CA THR A 168 11.93 13.07 5.75
C THR A 168 13.23 13.49 5.07
N THR A 169 14.38 13.05 5.56
CA THR A 169 15.64 13.13 4.78
C THR A 169 15.76 12.01 3.75
N HIS A 170 15.02 10.91 3.94
CA HIS A 170 15.03 9.74 3.05
C HIS A 170 13.89 9.79 2.02
N PHE A 171 14.15 9.23 0.83
CA PHE A 171 13.17 9.12 -0.24
C PHE A 171 12.83 7.66 -0.54
N LEU A 172 11.55 7.31 -0.43
CA LEU A 172 11.01 5.97 -0.68
C LEU A 172 9.56 6.07 -1.16
N LEU A 173 9.30 5.59 -2.38
CA LEU A 173 7.97 5.41 -2.97
C LEU A 173 7.72 3.92 -3.19
N ARG A 174 6.59 3.41 -2.70
CA ARG A 174 6.33 1.96 -2.59
C ARG A 174 5.26 1.46 -3.56
N GLU A 175 4.63 2.37 -4.30
CA GLU A 175 3.53 2.03 -5.18
C GLU A 175 3.88 2.39 -6.62
N GLY A 176 4.48 1.43 -7.32
CA GLY A 176 4.50 1.43 -8.78
C GLY A 176 3.09 1.21 -9.36
N ASN A 177 2.72 2.01 -10.35
CA ASN A 177 1.49 1.83 -11.13
C ASN A 177 1.54 0.52 -11.95
N PRO A 178 0.42 0.04 -12.52
CA PRO A 178 0.44 -1.16 -13.36
C PRO A 178 1.45 -1.09 -14.50
N ALA A 179 1.68 0.11 -15.05
CA ALA A 179 2.65 0.32 -16.11
C ALA A 179 4.09 -0.02 -15.69
N SER A 180 4.52 0.38 -14.48
CA SER A 180 5.85 0.06 -13.96
C SER A 180 6.08 -1.44 -13.84
N ARG A 181 5.03 -2.21 -13.53
CA ARG A 181 5.12 -3.66 -13.33
C ARG A 181 5.05 -4.46 -14.62
N GLN A 182 4.32 -3.96 -15.61
CA GLN A 182 4.00 -4.70 -16.84
C GLN A 182 4.89 -4.28 -18.02
N HIS A 183 5.30 -3.01 -18.07
CA HIS A 183 5.99 -2.44 -19.23
C HIS A 183 7.47 -2.17 -18.99
N PHE A 184 7.94 -2.20 -17.75
CA PHE A 184 9.35 -2.06 -17.42
C PHE A 184 9.83 -3.34 -16.76
N LEU A 185 10.64 -4.12 -17.48
CA LEU A 185 11.03 -5.45 -17.06
C LEU A 185 12.54 -5.58 -16.92
N TYR A 186 12.98 -6.31 -15.91
CA TYR A 186 14.35 -6.77 -15.78
C TYR A 186 14.34 -8.27 -15.46
N GLY A 187 15.46 -8.95 -15.68
CA GLY A 187 15.59 -10.36 -15.33
C GLY A 187 15.83 -10.53 -13.83
N GLN A 188 14.98 -11.28 -13.14
CA GLN A 188 15.15 -11.65 -11.73
C GLN A 188 15.21 -13.17 -11.59
N MET A 189 16.09 -13.68 -10.71
CA MET A 189 16.17 -15.11 -10.45
C MET A 189 14.93 -15.61 -9.68
N ILE A 190 14.34 -16.69 -10.17
CA ILE A 190 13.47 -17.55 -9.36
C ILE A 190 14.27 -18.73 -8.81
N TYR A 191 13.74 -19.31 -7.74
CA TYR A 191 14.38 -20.37 -6.99
C TYR A 191 13.51 -21.62 -7.01
N LYS A 192 14.16 -22.78 -6.99
CA LYS A 192 13.54 -24.06 -6.71
C LYS A 192 14.15 -24.66 -5.45
N THR A 193 13.46 -25.63 -4.88
CA THR A 193 13.98 -26.40 -3.75
C THR A 193 14.79 -27.58 -4.29
N ASP A 194 16.01 -27.77 -3.78
CA ASP A 194 16.79 -28.98 -4.04
C ASP A 194 16.27 -30.18 -3.22
N LEU A 195 16.88 -31.35 -3.38
CA LEU A 195 16.49 -32.57 -2.66
C LEU A 195 16.75 -32.49 -1.14
N GLN A 196 17.55 -31.53 -0.69
CA GLN A 196 17.88 -31.28 0.71
C GLN A 196 17.01 -30.17 1.33
N GLY A 197 16.10 -29.58 0.56
CA GLY A 197 15.24 -28.49 1.04
C GLY A 197 15.83 -27.08 0.86
N ASN A 198 17.01 -26.93 0.25
CA ASN A 198 17.63 -25.61 0.07
C ASN A 198 17.08 -24.90 -1.18
N ALA A 199 16.90 -23.58 -1.09
CA ALA A 199 16.56 -22.75 -2.23
C ALA A 199 17.78 -22.56 -3.14
N VAL A 200 17.71 -23.10 -4.36
CA VAL A 200 18.74 -22.97 -5.39
C VAL A 200 18.24 -22.13 -6.56
N PRO A 201 19.06 -21.22 -7.12
CA PRO A 201 18.68 -20.44 -8.28
C PRO A 201 18.33 -21.35 -9.47
N ASP A 202 17.22 -21.09 -10.15
CA ASP A 202 16.74 -21.92 -11.26
C ASP A 202 16.81 -21.18 -12.60
N LYS A 203 16.01 -20.12 -12.78
CA LYS A 203 15.95 -19.36 -14.03
C LYS A 203 15.65 -17.89 -13.80
N LEU A 204 16.02 -17.05 -14.76
CA LEU A 204 15.60 -15.65 -14.81
C LEU A 204 14.15 -15.58 -15.31
N VAL A 205 13.34 -14.76 -14.64
CA VAL A 205 11.99 -14.40 -15.09
C VAL A 205 11.88 -12.88 -15.22
N PRO A 206 11.04 -12.38 -16.14
CA PRO A 206 10.79 -10.95 -16.23
C PRO A 206 10.08 -10.49 -14.95
N THR A 207 10.62 -9.45 -14.34
CA THR A 207 10.07 -8.84 -13.13
C THR A 207 9.92 -7.34 -13.35
N GLY A 208 8.79 -6.82 -12.90
CA GLY A 208 8.43 -5.42 -13.01
C GLY A 208 9.14 -4.53 -11.99
N LEU A 209 9.04 -3.21 -12.19
CA LEU A 209 9.48 -2.24 -11.20
C LEU A 209 8.37 -2.00 -10.16
N GLU A 210 8.73 -2.00 -8.88
CA GLU A 210 7.74 -1.93 -7.79
C GLU A 210 7.95 -0.76 -6.83
N THR A 211 9.19 -0.50 -6.43
CA THR A 211 9.55 0.53 -5.45
C THR A 211 10.60 1.45 -6.05
N LEU A 212 10.57 2.73 -5.71
CA LEU A 212 11.63 3.70 -5.99
C LEU A 212 12.25 4.15 -4.65
N LEU A 213 13.49 3.75 -4.39
CA LEU A 213 14.24 4.08 -3.16
C LEU A 213 15.50 4.87 -3.53
N GLU A 214 15.72 6.01 -2.89
CA GLU A 214 17.01 6.70 -3.00
C GLU A 214 18.04 6.04 -2.09
N LEU A 215 19.11 5.55 -2.70
CA LEU A 215 20.24 4.95 -2.01
C LEU A 215 21.22 6.03 -1.55
N GLU A 216 21.58 6.91 -2.50
CA GLU A 216 22.34 8.13 -2.29
C GLU A 216 21.99 9.13 -3.42
N PRO A 217 22.36 10.42 -3.30
CA PRO A 217 22.10 11.39 -4.36
C PRO A 217 22.63 10.92 -5.73
N GLY A 218 21.70 10.68 -6.66
CA GLY A 218 21.99 10.19 -8.00
C GLY A 218 22.00 8.67 -8.18
N ILE A 219 21.66 7.88 -7.16
CA ILE A 219 21.51 6.42 -7.25
C ILE A 219 20.16 5.99 -6.67
N LEU A 220 19.31 5.42 -7.52
CA LEU A 220 17.97 4.97 -7.15
C LEU A 220 17.87 3.45 -7.32
N TYR A 221 17.36 2.75 -6.33
CA TYR A 221 16.93 1.35 -6.46
C TYR A 221 15.47 1.29 -6.94
N VAL A 222 15.19 0.45 -7.95
CA VAL A 222 13.88 0.40 -8.64
C VAL A 222 13.17 -0.96 -8.61
N GLY A 223 13.64 -1.88 -7.77
CA GLY A 223 13.13 -3.26 -7.72
C GLY A 223 12.01 -3.50 -6.71
N PRO A 224 11.70 -4.78 -6.42
CA PRO A 224 10.79 -5.22 -5.36
C PRO A 224 11.21 -4.69 -4.00
N PRO A 225 10.25 -4.43 -3.08
CA PRO A 225 10.58 -4.06 -1.72
C PRO A 225 11.32 -5.22 -1.04
N PRO A 226 12.34 -4.95 -0.21
CA PRO A 226 13.22 -5.99 0.36
C PRO A 226 12.53 -6.98 1.31
N PHE A 227 11.26 -6.76 1.64
CA PHE A 227 10.47 -7.53 2.63
C PHE A 227 9.17 -8.11 2.06
N ALA A 228 9.05 -8.34 0.75
CA ALA A 228 7.80 -8.83 0.16
C ALA A 228 7.46 -10.31 0.48
N GLY A 229 8.06 -10.91 1.52
CA GLY A 229 7.58 -12.18 2.09
C GLY A 229 6.48 -11.92 3.10
N ASP A 230 5.40 -12.68 3.01
CA ASP A 230 4.28 -12.64 3.94
C ASP A 230 4.66 -12.97 5.40
N LYS A 231 3.70 -12.77 6.32
CA LYS A 231 3.85 -13.08 7.76
C LYS A 231 4.13 -14.55 8.08
N THR A 232 4.09 -15.44 7.08
CA THR A 232 4.18 -16.89 7.24
C THR A 232 5.48 -17.49 6.68
N SER A 233 6.30 -16.70 5.99
CA SER A 233 7.58 -17.15 5.46
C SER A 233 8.75 -16.41 6.12
N PRO A 234 9.62 -17.09 6.89
CA PRO A 234 10.84 -16.49 7.44
C PRO A 234 11.84 -16.05 6.35
N ASP A 235 11.63 -16.42 5.08
CA ASP A 235 12.48 -16.08 3.94
C ASP A 235 11.98 -14.87 3.13
N GLY A 236 11.35 -13.90 3.79
CA GLY A 236 10.95 -12.60 3.24
C GLY A 236 12.11 -11.68 2.84
N HIS A 237 13.19 -12.27 2.33
CA HIS A 237 14.41 -11.64 1.87
C HIS A 237 14.59 -11.89 0.37
N ASN A 238 13.67 -11.40 -0.46
CA ASN A 238 13.78 -11.54 -1.91
C ASN A 238 15.12 -11.02 -2.44
N LEU A 239 15.76 -10.07 -1.74
CA LEU A 239 17.04 -9.48 -2.12
C LEU A 239 18.28 -10.17 -1.55
N LEU A 240 18.19 -10.89 -0.41
CA LEU A 240 19.37 -11.54 0.20
C LEU A 240 19.64 -12.93 -0.39
N ARG A 241 18.80 -13.41 -1.31
CA ARG A 241 19.02 -14.69 -1.97
C ARG A 241 20.17 -14.57 -2.95
N GLN A 242 21.00 -15.61 -3.02
CA GLN A 242 22.11 -15.67 -3.95
C GLN A 242 21.64 -15.46 -5.40
N GLY A 243 22.34 -14.62 -6.16
CA GLY A 243 22.01 -14.36 -7.56
C GLY A 243 20.83 -13.39 -7.79
N THR A 244 20.34 -12.74 -6.74
CA THR A 244 19.35 -11.65 -6.89
C THR A 244 19.96 -10.51 -7.71
N VAL A 245 19.17 -10.02 -8.67
CA VAL A 245 19.53 -8.83 -9.46
C VAL A 245 19.08 -7.59 -8.69
N LEU A 246 19.96 -6.60 -8.59
CA LEU A 246 19.72 -5.34 -7.91
C LEU A 246 19.55 -4.22 -8.94
N PRO A 247 18.33 -4.00 -9.47
CA PRO A 247 18.10 -2.98 -10.48
C PRO A 247 18.22 -1.59 -9.86
N MET A 248 19.17 -0.83 -10.38
CA MET A 248 19.48 0.55 -9.99
C MET A 248 19.52 1.45 -11.21
N LEU A 249 18.99 2.65 -11.04
CA LEU A 249 19.14 3.78 -11.94
C LEU A 249 20.22 4.70 -11.39
N VAL A 250 21.23 4.99 -12.20
CA VAL A 250 22.47 5.65 -11.78
C VAL A 250 22.73 6.88 -12.65
N LYS A 251 22.91 8.07 -12.06
CA LYS A 251 23.34 9.27 -12.79
C LYS A 251 24.75 9.09 -13.34
N ALA A 252 25.07 9.79 -14.43
CA ALA A 252 26.43 9.79 -14.99
C ALA A 252 27.47 10.18 -13.91
N GLY A 253 28.58 9.44 -13.84
CA GLY A 253 29.66 9.66 -12.86
C GLY A 253 29.43 9.01 -11.50
N LYS A 254 28.35 8.23 -11.33
CA LYS A 254 28.03 7.48 -10.10
C LYS A 254 28.12 5.96 -10.26
N GLU A 255 28.63 5.47 -11.39
CA GLU A 255 28.68 4.07 -11.76
C GLU A 255 29.53 3.25 -10.78
N GLU A 256 30.70 3.76 -10.38
CA GLU A 256 31.56 3.09 -9.40
C GLU A 256 30.94 3.08 -8.00
N ALA A 257 30.27 4.17 -7.59
CA ALA A 257 29.55 4.22 -6.31
C ALA A 257 28.38 3.23 -6.28
N ALA A 258 27.69 3.02 -7.41
CA ALA A 258 26.61 2.04 -7.53
C ALA A 258 27.09 0.60 -7.27
N LYS A 259 28.31 0.24 -7.69
CA LYS A 259 28.88 -1.10 -7.44
C LYS A 259 29.10 -1.42 -5.97
N ALA A 260 29.22 -0.40 -5.10
CA ALA A 260 29.40 -0.59 -3.68
C ALA A 260 28.10 -0.95 -2.93
N TRP A 261 26.94 -0.87 -3.59
CA TRP A 261 25.65 -1.21 -2.98
C TRP A 261 25.39 -2.72 -3.02
N THR A 262 25.34 -3.32 -1.84
CA THR A 262 24.96 -4.72 -1.64
C THR A 262 23.48 -4.84 -1.25
N ALA A 263 22.94 -6.06 -1.32
CA ALA A 263 21.57 -6.32 -0.90
C ALA A 263 21.32 -5.92 0.56
N GLU A 264 22.27 -6.20 1.46
CA GLU A 264 22.20 -5.85 2.89
C GLU A 264 22.15 -4.33 3.09
N ARG A 265 22.94 -3.57 2.33
CA ARG A 265 22.93 -2.11 2.39
C ARG A 265 21.60 -1.55 1.90
N ILE A 266 21.04 -2.09 0.82
CA ILE A 266 19.73 -1.69 0.29
C ILE A 266 18.62 -2.02 1.30
N VAL A 267 18.64 -3.21 1.90
CA VAL A 267 17.71 -3.64 2.96
C VAL A 267 17.78 -2.68 4.15
N SER A 268 18.99 -2.32 4.59
CA SER A 268 19.19 -1.36 5.69
C SER A 268 18.64 0.02 5.34
N GLN A 269 19.00 0.56 4.17
CA GLN A 269 18.53 1.86 3.70
C GLN A 269 17.01 1.91 3.54
N TYR A 270 16.40 0.84 3.05
CA TYR A 270 14.94 0.74 2.97
C TYR A 270 14.30 0.79 4.36
N ARG A 271 14.84 0.05 5.35
CA ARG A 271 14.33 0.09 6.74
C ARG A 271 14.44 1.49 7.33
N MET A 272 15.58 2.14 7.14
CA MET A 272 15.80 3.52 7.59
C MET A 272 14.81 4.47 6.94
N ALA A 273 14.63 4.41 5.63
CA ALA A 273 13.69 5.25 4.90
C ALA A 273 12.24 5.02 5.32
N ASN A 274 11.85 3.76 5.56
CA ASN A 274 10.51 3.43 6.01
C ASN A 274 10.25 3.93 7.44
N ALA A 275 11.18 3.68 8.37
CA ALA A 275 11.07 4.15 9.75
C ALA A 275 11.08 5.69 9.85
N ALA A 276 11.92 6.37 9.07
CA ALA A 276 11.97 7.82 9.01
C ALA A 276 10.64 8.41 8.54
N PHE A 277 10.02 7.80 7.53
CA PHE A 277 8.70 8.22 7.09
C PHE A 277 7.63 7.95 8.14
N ASP A 278 7.60 6.75 8.74
CA ASP A 278 6.58 6.41 9.73
C ASP A 278 6.66 7.41 10.91
N THR A 279 7.87 7.77 11.32
CA THR A 279 8.13 8.86 12.28
C THR A 279 7.62 10.21 11.79
N ALA A 280 7.90 10.60 10.54
CA ALA A 280 7.42 11.85 9.96
C ALA A 280 5.88 11.89 9.84
N LEU A 281 5.24 10.74 9.59
CA LEU A 281 3.80 10.57 9.52
C LEU A 281 3.15 10.72 10.90
N GLU A 282 3.77 10.15 11.93
CA GLU A 282 3.38 10.33 13.34
C GLU A 282 3.56 11.79 13.78
N ASN A 283 4.67 12.42 13.43
CA ASN A 283 4.95 13.83 13.73
C ASN A 283 3.96 14.79 13.04
N THR A 284 3.59 14.48 11.79
CA THR A 284 2.58 15.26 11.06
C THR A 284 1.22 15.14 11.75
N ALA A 285 0.83 13.95 12.21
CA ALA A 285 -0.39 13.78 13.00
C ALA A 285 -0.32 14.42 14.39
N ALA A 286 0.89 14.59 14.94
CA ALA A 286 1.14 15.29 16.19
C ALA A 286 1.15 16.83 16.04
N THR A 287 0.92 17.35 14.84
CA THR A 287 0.68 18.78 14.63
C THR A 287 -0.77 19.05 14.99
N ALA A 288 -0.99 19.82 16.06
CA ALA A 288 -2.32 20.16 16.52
C ALA A 288 -3.07 20.95 15.43
N ASP A 289 -4.33 20.59 15.21
CA ASP A 289 -5.22 21.42 14.39
C ASP A 289 -5.63 22.64 15.22
N PRO A 290 -5.25 23.86 14.83
CA PRO A 290 -5.56 25.07 15.59
C PRO A 290 -7.07 25.34 15.66
N ASN A 291 -7.87 24.75 14.77
CA ASN A 291 -9.33 24.90 14.74
C ASN A 291 -10.06 23.77 15.46
N LEU A 292 -9.36 22.74 15.93
CA LEU A 292 -9.99 21.63 16.62
C LEU A 292 -10.41 22.04 18.04
N ALA A 293 -11.71 22.08 18.26
CA ALA A 293 -12.31 22.32 19.57
C ALA A 293 -12.89 21.01 20.16
N LEU A 294 -12.74 20.84 21.47
CA LEU A 294 -13.43 19.78 22.19
C LEU A 294 -14.94 20.05 22.22
N ARG A 295 -15.74 18.97 22.16
CA ARG A 295 -17.19 19.06 22.32
C ARG A 295 -17.54 19.49 23.74
N GLU A 296 -18.55 20.32 23.91
CA GLU A 296 -18.98 20.78 25.24
C GLU A 296 -19.40 19.61 26.15
N PRO A 297 -19.13 19.69 27.47
CA PRO A 297 -19.59 18.70 28.44
C PRO A 297 -21.12 18.64 28.51
N ALA A 298 -21.65 17.45 28.71
CA ALA A 298 -23.05 17.26 29.07
C ALA A 298 -23.32 17.85 30.46
N ALA A 299 -24.55 18.33 30.68
CA ALA A 299 -24.98 18.82 31.99
C ALA A 299 -25.04 17.69 33.05
N GLU A 300 -25.31 16.46 32.61
CA GLU A 300 -25.33 15.28 33.50
C GLU A 300 -23.92 14.81 33.83
N LEU A 301 -23.58 14.85 35.13
CA LEU A 301 -22.31 14.34 35.63
C LEU A 301 -22.25 12.80 35.55
N ALA A 302 -21.08 12.28 35.21
CA ALA A 302 -20.86 10.84 35.13
C ALA A 302 -20.83 10.19 36.52
N THR A 303 -21.28 8.94 36.63
CA THR A 303 -21.00 8.12 37.81
C THR A 303 -19.54 7.68 37.84
N ARG A 304 -19.06 7.29 39.03
CA ARG A 304 -17.75 6.64 39.17
C ARG A 304 -17.60 5.41 38.29
N ALA A 305 -18.65 4.58 38.17
CA ALA A 305 -18.63 3.38 37.34
C ALA A 305 -18.48 3.71 35.85
N GLU A 306 -19.19 4.72 35.37
CA GLU A 306 -19.07 5.18 33.98
C GLU A 306 -17.68 5.75 33.68
N MET A 307 -17.07 6.47 34.63
CA MET A 307 -15.72 7.01 34.50
C MET A 307 -14.66 5.89 34.44
N GLU A 308 -14.77 4.87 35.29
CA GLU A 308 -13.86 3.72 35.24
C GLU A 308 -14.03 2.93 33.94
N ALA A 309 -15.26 2.73 33.47
CA ALA A 309 -15.52 2.12 32.18
C ALA A 309 -14.88 2.93 31.04
N ALA A 310 -15.03 4.26 31.03
CA ALA A 310 -14.41 5.13 30.04
C ALA A 310 -12.87 5.04 30.04
N LYS A 311 -12.23 4.96 31.21
CA LYS A 311 -10.78 4.74 31.33
C LYS A 311 -10.34 3.39 30.77
N GLN A 312 -11.09 2.33 31.06
CA GLN A 312 -10.81 1.00 30.52
C GLN A 312 -10.90 0.98 29.00
N GLN A 313 -11.91 1.66 28.41
CA GLN A 313 -12.06 1.75 26.96
C GLN A 313 -10.87 2.44 26.30
N TRP A 314 -10.40 3.54 26.88
CA TRP A 314 -9.18 4.19 26.42
C TRP A 314 -7.98 3.23 26.40
N ASN A 315 -7.78 2.47 27.49
CA ASN A 315 -6.68 1.50 27.60
C ASN A 315 -6.77 0.35 26.58
N ILE A 316 -7.97 0.04 26.08
CA ILE A 316 -8.18 -0.91 24.98
C ILE A 316 -7.85 -0.24 23.64
N LEU A 317 -8.38 0.95 23.40
CA LEU A 317 -8.23 1.69 22.14
C LEU A 317 -6.76 1.93 21.78
N ILE A 318 -5.94 2.35 22.74
CA ILE A 318 -4.51 2.61 22.51
C ILE A 318 -3.71 1.35 22.16
N LYS A 319 -4.24 0.16 22.45
CA LYS A 319 -3.62 -1.12 22.10
C LYS A 319 -4.14 -1.69 20.79
N THR A 320 -5.06 -1.01 20.11
CA THR A 320 -5.61 -1.48 18.84
C THR A 320 -4.54 -1.45 17.74
N GLN A 321 -4.69 -2.34 16.76
CA GLN A 321 -3.81 -2.36 15.58
C GLN A 321 -3.84 -1.04 14.80
N ALA A 322 -4.96 -0.31 14.82
CA ALA A 322 -5.07 0.99 14.16
C ALA A 322 -4.12 2.02 14.80
N VAL A 323 -4.13 2.13 16.14
CA VAL A 323 -3.21 3.01 16.87
C VAL A 323 -1.77 2.49 16.77
N GLY A 324 -1.56 1.20 17.04
CA GLY A 324 -0.22 0.59 16.97
C GLY A 324 0.41 0.60 15.57
N GLY A 325 -0.39 0.66 14.50
CA GLY A 325 0.09 0.73 13.13
C GLY A 325 0.30 2.14 12.59
N THR A 326 -0.18 3.18 13.29
CA THR A 326 -0.09 4.58 12.83
C THR A 326 0.53 5.55 13.83
N GLN A 327 0.69 5.13 15.09
CA GLN A 327 1.27 5.86 16.23
C GLN A 327 2.15 4.89 17.05
N SER A 328 2.91 4.05 16.35
CA SER A 328 3.70 2.94 16.90
C SER A 328 4.80 3.38 17.87
N THR A 329 5.35 4.57 17.67
CA THR A 329 6.44 5.10 18.52
C THR A 329 5.92 5.97 19.67
N ARG A 330 4.61 6.24 19.72
CA ARG A 330 4.00 7.09 20.74
C ARG A 330 3.44 6.29 21.89
N THR A 331 3.64 6.82 23.08
CA THR A 331 2.98 6.36 24.31
C THR A 331 2.04 7.44 24.77
N PHE A 332 0.82 7.04 25.16
CA PHE A 332 -0.22 7.99 25.55
C PHE A 332 -0.62 7.75 27.00
N ARG A 333 -0.71 8.84 27.76
CA ARG A 333 -1.22 8.88 29.13
C ARG A 333 -2.56 9.60 29.14
N LEU A 334 -3.59 8.94 29.68
CA LEU A 334 -4.89 9.57 29.88
C LEU A 334 -4.76 10.74 30.87
N VAL A 335 -5.27 11.91 30.47
CA VAL A 335 -5.35 13.10 31.35
C VAL A 335 -6.71 13.13 32.02
N TYR A 336 -7.79 13.15 31.24
CA TYR A 336 -9.16 13.13 31.75
C TYR A 336 -10.17 12.66 30.70
N THR A 337 -11.37 12.33 31.14
CA THR A 337 -12.53 12.03 30.28
C THR A 337 -13.77 12.74 30.81
N TYR A 338 -14.76 12.98 29.95
CA TYR A 338 -16.06 13.51 30.36
C TYR A 338 -17.15 13.14 29.32
N PRO A 339 -18.43 13.05 29.74
CA PRO A 339 -19.53 12.85 28.81
C PRO A 339 -19.82 14.15 28.03
N ALA A 340 -19.97 14.04 26.72
CA ALA A 340 -20.27 15.16 25.82
C ALA A 340 -21.72 15.13 25.27
N THR A 341 -22.48 14.09 25.61
CA THR A 341 -23.91 13.98 25.32
C THR A 341 -24.63 13.38 26.52
N ALA A 342 -25.93 13.63 26.60
CA ALA A 342 -26.82 12.84 27.45
C ALA A 342 -26.88 11.38 26.94
N PHE A 343 -27.43 10.49 27.77
CA PHE A 343 -27.77 9.15 27.33
C PHE A 343 -28.90 9.19 26.30
N GLU A 344 -28.68 8.50 25.19
CA GLU A 344 -29.66 8.25 24.15
C GLU A 344 -30.06 6.77 24.22
N THR A 345 -31.36 6.52 24.40
CA THR A 345 -31.93 5.19 24.50
C THR A 345 -32.15 4.60 23.12
N GLN A 346 -31.67 3.37 22.91
CA GLN A 346 -31.92 2.61 21.69
C GLN A 346 -33.09 1.66 21.89
N HIS A 347 -34.00 1.68 20.92
CA HIS A 347 -35.17 0.83 20.87
C HIS A 347 -35.05 -0.18 19.74
N LYS A 348 -35.57 -1.38 19.95
CA LYS A 348 -35.72 -2.41 18.92
C LYS A 348 -37.09 -3.06 19.06
N LYS A 349 -37.77 -3.28 17.93
CA LYS A 349 -38.96 -4.12 17.90
C LYS A 349 -38.59 -5.55 18.25
N GLN A 350 -39.12 -6.05 19.34
CA GLN A 350 -38.96 -7.43 19.78
C GLN A 350 -40.33 -8.09 19.90
N TRP A 351 -40.37 -9.39 19.62
CA TRP A 351 -41.57 -10.19 19.85
C TRP A 351 -41.68 -10.50 21.35
N VAL A 352 -42.65 -9.89 22.01
CA VAL A 352 -42.88 -10.01 23.46
C VAL A 352 -44.38 -10.22 23.68
N ASN A 353 -44.75 -11.22 24.48
CA ASN A 353 -46.15 -11.51 24.81
C ASN A 353 -47.11 -11.55 23.59
N ASN A 354 -46.71 -12.28 22.54
CA ASN A 354 -47.47 -12.44 21.30
C ASN A 354 -47.74 -11.15 20.48
N THR A 355 -46.93 -10.10 20.67
CA THR A 355 -46.96 -8.90 19.83
C THR A 355 -45.55 -8.33 19.60
N TYR A 356 -45.39 -7.48 18.59
CA TYR A 356 -44.17 -6.70 18.41
C TYR A 356 -44.26 -5.42 19.24
N ALA A 357 -43.40 -5.31 20.25
CA ALA A 357 -43.30 -4.13 21.10
C ALA A 357 -41.95 -3.42 20.91
N ASP A 358 -41.96 -2.08 20.88
CA ASP A 358 -40.75 -1.27 20.91
C ASP A 358 -40.08 -1.39 22.28
N THR A 359 -38.99 -2.14 22.33
CA THR A 359 -38.30 -2.51 23.57
C THR A 359 -36.99 -1.77 23.67
N ILE A 360 -36.69 -1.20 24.84
CA ILE A 360 -35.38 -0.59 25.13
C ILE A 360 -34.33 -1.71 25.18
N VAL A 361 -33.28 -1.61 24.36
CA VAL A 361 -32.21 -2.62 24.29
C VAL A 361 -30.89 -2.13 24.87
N SER A 362 -30.64 -0.83 24.81
CA SER A 362 -29.44 -0.20 25.36
C SER A 362 -29.67 1.30 25.49
N ARG A 363 -28.74 1.97 26.15
CA ARG A 363 -28.52 3.40 25.99
C ARG A 363 -27.06 3.66 25.66
N SER A 364 -26.77 4.78 25.03
CA SER A 364 -25.39 5.17 24.75
C SER A 364 -25.17 6.65 24.92
N ARG A 365 -23.94 7.05 25.21
CA ARG A 365 -23.53 8.45 25.15
C ARG A 365 -22.08 8.60 24.71
N VAL A 366 -21.77 9.76 24.15
CA VAL A 366 -20.42 10.07 23.68
C VAL A 366 -19.57 10.53 24.86
N TYR A 367 -18.40 9.94 24.98
CA TYR A 367 -17.32 10.43 25.83
C TYR A 367 -16.25 11.11 25.00
N VAL A 368 -15.71 12.19 25.55
CA VAL A 368 -14.46 12.78 25.09
C VAL A 368 -13.36 12.31 26.03
N ALA A 369 -12.24 11.87 25.46
CA ALA A 369 -11.01 11.60 26.18
C ALA A 369 -9.94 12.59 25.74
N VAL A 370 -9.19 13.09 26.72
CA VAL A 370 -8.00 13.91 26.53
C VAL A 370 -6.82 13.17 27.12
N PHE A 371 -5.76 13.08 26.35
CA PHE A 371 -4.54 12.39 26.72
C PHE A 371 -3.32 13.18 26.26
N GLN A 372 -2.19 12.83 26.86
CA GLN A 372 -0.91 13.46 26.59
C GLN A 372 0.07 12.38 26.10
N ASP A 373 0.87 12.68 25.08
CA ASP A 373 1.93 11.78 24.67
C ASP A 373 3.23 11.98 25.47
N GLN A 374 4.25 11.18 25.18
CA GLN A 374 5.57 11.29 25.83
C GLN A 374 6.25 12.65 25.60
N ASP A 375 5.89 13.37 24.53
CA ASP A 375 6.44 14.68 24.17
C ASP A 375 5.64 15.82 24.83
N SER A 376 4.76 15.51 25.78
CA SER A 376 3.86 16.45 26.43
C SER A 376 2.83 17.12 25.50
N LYS A 377 2.61 16.61 24.29
CA LYS A 377 1.58 17.11 23.37
C LYS A 377 0.22 16.54 23.73
N TYR A 378 -0.83 17.33 23.48
CA TYR A 378 -2.20 16.95 23.79
C TYR A 378 -2.91 16.35 22.60
N TRP A 379 -3.78 15.40 22.90
CA TRP A 379 -4.53 14.63 21.92
C TRP A 379 -5.92 14.35 22.46
N THR A 380 -6.87 14.11 21.54
CA THR A 380 -8.23 13.77 21.89
C THR A 380 -8.79 12.62 21.04
N ASN A 381 -9.74 11.90 21.60
CA ASN A 381 -10.56 10.92 20.90
C ASN A 381 -11.97 10.89 21.51
N ARG A 382 -12.93 10.36 20.75
CA ARG A 382 -14.33 10.19 21.13
C ARG A 382 -14.74 8.73 21.00
N PHE A 383 -15.45 8.22 21.99
CA PHE A 383 -16.01 6.87 21.97
C PHE A 383 -17.43 6.85 22.53
N TYR A 384 -18.20 5.85 22.12
CA TYR A 384 -19.52 5.58 22.67
C TYR A 384 -19.38 4.66 23.88
N LEU A 385 -19.85 5.13 25.03
CA LEU A 385 -20.14 4.27 26.17
C LEU A 385 -21.57 3.75 25.99
N VAL A 386 -21.73 2.44 25.84
CA VAL A 386 -23.03 1.78 25.68
C VAL A 386 -23.33 1.06 26.98
N GLU A 387 -24.57 1.15 27.45
CA GLU A 387 -25.04 0.36 28.59
C GLU A 387 -26.22 -0.48 28.13
N LYS A 388 -26.12 -1.81 28.31
CA LYS A 388 -27.21 -2.71 27.92
C LYS A 388 -28.36 -2.62 28.92
N ALA A 389 -29.57 -2.76 28.40
CA ALA A 389 -30.73 -2.98 29.26
C ALA A 389 -30.56 -4.33 30.00
N PRO A 390 -30.95 -4.44 31.28
CA PRO A 390 -30.90 -5.71 31.97
C PRO A 390 -31.81 -6.75 31.29
N PRO A 391 -31.46 -8.05 31.34
CA PRO A 391 -32.33 -9.11 30.84
C PRO A 391 -33.71 -9.07 31.52
N GLY A 392 -34.79 -9.09 30.73
CA GLY A 392 -36.17 -9.19 31.23
C GLY A 392 -36.81 -7.88 31.71
N VAL A 393 -36.14 -6.73 31.54
CA VAL A 393 -36.72 -5.41 31.85
C VAL A 393 -37.29 -4.79 30.58
N TYR A 394 -38.63 -4.80 30.47
CA TYR A 394 -39.35 -4.27 29.31
C TYR A 394 -39.80 -2.80 29.50
N PHE A 395 -39.80 -2.32 30.73
CA PHE A 395 -40.24 -0.98 31.14
C PHE A 395 -39.31 -0.48 32.26
N GLY A 396 -38.85 0.77 32.17
CA GLY A 396 -37.60 1.25 32.77
C GLY A 396 -37.47 1.17 34.30
N GLU A 397 -36.21 1.29 34.74
CA GLU A 397 -35.70 2.23 35.78
C GLU A 397 -34.36 1.77 36.36
N ARG A 398 -33.97 0.51 36.16
CA ARG A 398 -32.67 0.00 36.63
C ARG A 398 -31.79 -0.36 35.45
N TRP A 399 -30.78 0.46 35.19
CA TRP A 399 -29.72 0.11 34.26
C TRP A 399 -28.73 -0.83 34.95
N ALA A 400 -28.19 -1.80 34.21
CA ALA A 400 -27.45 -2.92 34.80
C ALA A 400 -26.06 -2.54 35.32
N GLY A 401 -25.55 -1.33 35.02
CA GLY A 401 -24.15 -0.98 35.22
C GLY A 401 -23.19 -1.80 34.35
N GLN A 402 -23.74 -2.52 33.36
CA GLN A 402 -22.99 -3.33 32.40
C GLN A 402 -22.69 -2.48 31.18
N TYR A 403 -21.51 -1.87 31.20
CA TYR A 403 -21.05 -1.02 30.12
C TYR A 403 -20.32 -1.83 29.06
N GLU A 404 -20.80 -1.72 27.83
CA GLU A 404 -20.14 -2.19 26.63
C GLU A 404 -19.74 -1.00 25.75
N TYR A 405 -19.01 -1.28 24.69
CA TYR A 405 -18.52 -0.27 23.78
C TYR A 405 -19.05 -0.55 22.36
N ALA A 406 -19.43 0.52 21.67
CA ALA A 406 -19.61 0.53 20.24
C ALA A 406 -18.53 1.43 19.62
N LEU A 407 -17.95 0.95 18.51
CA LEU A 407 -16.91 1.55 17.65
C LEU A 407 -16.54 3.01 17.99
N PRO A 408 -15.24 3.34 18.18
CA PRO A 408 -14.87 4.71 18.49
C PRO A 408 -15.27 5.58 17.30
N ALA A 409 -15.77 6.79 17.57
CA ALA A 409 -16.19 7.71 16.51
C ALA A 409 -15.00 8.08 15.60
N SER A 410 -13.77 7.91 16.09
CA SER A 410 -12.53 7.84 15.32
C SER A 410 -11.66 6.71 15.82
N ALA A 411 -11.17 5.85 14.92
CA ALA A 411 -10.20 4.81 15.28
C ALA A 411 -8.86 5.38 15.77
N LEU A 412 -8.56 6.65 15.48
CA LEU A 412 -7.27 7.28 15.77
C LEU A 412 -7.42 8.53 16.65
N PRO A 413 -6.55 8.68 17.67
CA PRO A 413 -6.22 9.97 18.28
C PRO A 413 -5.96 11.09 17.29
N VAL A 414 -6.39 12.30 17.63
CA VAL A 414 -6.06 13.52 16.88
C VAL A 414 -5.40 14.53 17.82
N ALA A 415 -4.31 15.16 17.38
CA ALA A 415 -3.61 16.17 18.16
C ALA A 415 -4.45 17.45 18.29
N ILE A 416 -4.40 18.08 19.46
CA ILE A 416 -5.17 19.27 19.81
C ILE A 416 -4.32 20.26 20.60
N GLU A 417 -4.56 21.56 20.41
CA GLU A 417 -3.85 22.61 21.14
C GLU A 417 -4.07 22.52 22.65
N LYS A 418 -3.04 22.81 23.44
CA LYS A 418 -3.08 22.69 24.91
C LYS A 418 -4.25 23.48 25.52
N ALA A 419 -4.48 24.70 25.06
CA ALA A 419 -5.56 25.55 25.57
C ALA A 419 -6.95 24.92 25.31
N ALA A 420 -7.16 24.38 24.11
CA ALA A 420 -8.41 23.69 23.77
C ALA A 420 -8.54 22.35 24.52
N ALA A 421 -7.43 21.61 24.67
CA ALA A 421 -7.37 20.34 25.37
C ALA A 421 -7.68 20.46 26.86
N LEU A 422 -7.35 21.57 27.50
CA LEU A 422 -7.55 21.78 28.94
C LEU A 422 -8.83 22.56 29.27
N LYS A 423 -9.54 23.07 28.25
CA LYS A 423 -10.73 23.93 28.41
C LYS A 423 -11.79 23.34 29.36
N TYR A 424 -11.99 22.03 29.32
CA TYR A 424 -13.03 21.34 30.09
C TYR A 424 -12.49 20.39 31.16
N GLN A 425 -11.24 20.53 31.58
CA GLN A 425 -10.67 19.64 32.60
C GLN A 425 -11.45 19.69 33.93
N SER A 426 -12.00 20.87 34.28
CA SER A 426 -12.84 21.05 35.45
C SER A 426 -14.21 20.35 35.37
N ALA A 427 -14.63 19.92 34.17
CA ALA A 427 -15.87 19.18 33.95
C ALA A 427 -15.70 17.66 34.13
N ALA A 428 -14.47 17.17 34.36
CA ALA A 428 -14.18 15.77 34.67
C ALA A 428 -14.56 15.41 36.12
N LYS A 429 -15.77 15.77 36.54
CA LYS A 429 -16.31 15.49 37.88
C LYS A 429 -17.26 14.31 37.82
N THR A 430 -17.29 13.55 38.91
CA THR A 430 -18.29 12.51 39.13
C THR A 430 -19.43 13.02 40.00
N ARG A 431 -20.64 12.51 39.77
CA ARG A 431 -21.78 12.70 40.69
C ARG A 431 -21.65 11.87 41.95
#